data_AF-A0A164QLP1-F1
#
_entry.id   AF-A0A164QLP1-F1
#
_cell.length_a   1.000
_cell.length_b   1.000
_cell.length_c   1.000
_cell.angle_alpha   90.00
_cell.angle_beta   90.00
_cell.angle_gamma   90.00
#
_symmetry.space_group_name_H-M   'P 1'
#
loop_
_entity.id
_entity.type
_entity.pdbx_description
1 polymer ?
#
loop_
_entity_poly.entity_id
_entity_poly.type
_entity_poly.pdbx_seq_one_letter_code
_entity_poly.pdbx_strand_id
1 'polypeptide(L)'
;MFPTSEIQDLQVTLHHAVYPGVDLNHHFKTQSYKNKVVLISGAAGRLGRTTALFYARCGASLSLLSNSIQQLSGLKSIILEVVPGANVATFKTDVRVVRQVQAAIEGTAALFGRLDMCLALSSLEPLANLQSPIAEPDPYAWWDVLETNVRGVYNVAHFSMPYLEQNEGYFLMMSSPFASQLFPAACPFSVSRDALSRMNEYIAQNHPKIKSFTVNPGFLQEDNTEYSVQTGSRDSIDEAELSAATIIRLTSGKDDWLSGRFVSANWDLDELELAWKDLVLKQDALVHRLLLPVRPPIGSKK
;
A
#
# COMPACT_ATOMS: atom_id res chain seq x y z
N MET A 1 -12.65 -13.36 27.58
CA MET A 1 -12.61 -11.89 27.62
C MET A 1 -11.15 -11.52 27.50
N PHE A 2 -10.68 -11.18 26.29
CA PHE A 2 -9.34 -10.63 26.13
C PHE A 2 -9.29 -9.36 26.98
N PRO A 3 -8.23 -9.14 27.79
CA PRO A 3 -8.09 -7.86 28.45
C PRO A 3 -8.15 -6.79 27.35
N THR A 4 -9.08 -5.87 27.47
CA THR A 4 -9.02 -4.59 26.76
C THR A 4 -7.79 -3.87 27.30
N SER A 5 -6.60 -4.29 26.87
CA SER A 5 -5.54 -3.31 26.68
C SER A 5 -6.18 -2.27 25.79
N GLU A 6 -6.28 -1.02 26.26
CA GLU A 6 -6.57 0.11 25.40
C GLU A 6 -5.81 -0.15 24.09
N ILE A 7 -6.54 -0.48 23.02
CA ILE A 7 -5.93 -0.59 21.71
C ILE A 7 -5.43 0.83 21.49
N GLN A 8 -4.12 1.01 21.60
CA GLN A 8 -3.48 2.31 21.40
C GLN A 8 -3.56 2.63 19.92
N ASP A 9 -4.74 3.04 19.47
CA ASP A 9 -4.87 3.73 18.21
C ASP A 9 -4.09 5.04 18.35
N LEU A 10 -3.23 5.28 17.37
CA LEU A 10 -2.47 6.51 17.25
C LEU A 10 -3.45 7.68 17.29
N GLN A 11 -3.33 8.56 18.30
CA GLN A 11 -4.22 9.70 18.47
C GLN A 11 -3.83 10.81 17.50
N VAL A 12 -4.34 10.71 16.28
CA VAL A 12 -4.28 11.73 15.23
C VAL A 12 -5.67 11.91 14.63
N THR A 13 -5.94 13.10 14.09
CA THR A 13 -7.17 13.37 13.35
C THR A 13 -7.32 12.37 12.19
N LEU A 14 -8.52 11.83 12.03
CA LEU A 14 -8.86 10.96 10.90
C LEU A 14 -9.55 11.75 9.80
N HIS A 15 -9.09 11.54 8.56
CA HIS A 15 -9.65 12.16 7.35
C HIS A 15 -10.26 11.09 6.44
N HIS A 16 -11.36 11.43 5.77
CA HIS A 16 -12.03 10.55 4.81
C HIS A 16 -11.95 11.04 3.35
N ALA A 17 -11.38 12.24 3.18
CA ALA A 17 -11.15 12.90 1.90
C ALA A 17 -9.81 13.62 1.93
N VAL A 18 -9.33 14.09 0.78
CA VAL A 18 -8.09 14.89 0.68
C VAL A 18 -8.16 16.11 1.60
N TYR A 19 -7.13 16.28 2.44
CA TYR A 19 -6.98 17.38 3.38
C TYR A 19 -5.68 18.16 3.10
N PRO A 20 -5.46 19.35 3.69
CA PRO A 20 -4.31 20.21 3.35
C PRO A 20 -2.94 19.53 3.41
N GLY A 21 -2.74 18.57 4.33
CA GLY A 21 -1.48 17.85 4.49
C GLY A 21 -1.15 16.86 3.38
N VAL A 22 -2.10 16.51 2.52
CA VAL A 22 -1.91 15.66 1.32
C VAL A 22 -2.39 16.35 0.04
N ASP A 23 -2.55 17.68 0.07
CA ASP A 23 -3.00 18.44 -1.11
C ASP A 23 -2.02 18.28 -2.29
N LEU A 24 -2.58 18.01 -3.47
CA LEU A 24 -1.80 17.74 -4.68
C LEU A 24 -1.70 18.94 -5.62
N ASN A 25 -2.30 20.10 -5.31
CA ASN A 25 -2.29 21.23 -6.22
C ASN A 25 -0.88 21.72 -6.52
N HIS A 26 0.00 21.72 -5.52
CA HIS A 26 1.41 22.04 -5.73
C HIS A 26 2.06 21.02 -6.68
N HIS A 27 1.91 19.73 -6.39
CA HIS A 27 2.49 18.63 -7.19
C HIS A 27 2.04 18.65 -8.65
N PHE A 28 0.75 18.92 -8.90
CA PHE A 28 0.19 19.05 -10.24
C PHE A 28 0.72 20.29 -10.97
N LYS A 29 0.77 21.45 -10.31
CA LYS A 29 1.27 22.69 -10.92
C LYS A 29 2.75 22.62 -11.26
N THR A 30 3.56 22.02 -10.39
CA THR A 30 5.03 21.96 -10.57
C THR A 30 5.51 20.76 -11.36
N GLN A 31 4.62 19.81 -11.68
CA GLN A 31 4.99 18.53 -12.29
C GLN A 31 6.12 17.86 -11.50
N SER A 32 5.95 17.78 -10.18
CA SER A 32 6.97 17.33 -9.22
C SER A 32 7.58 15.95 -9.48
N TYR A 33 6.92 15.10 -10.28
CA TYR A 33 7.39 13.78 -10.68
C TYR A 33 7.86 13.72 -12.14
N LYS A 34 8.12 14.87 -12.77
CA LYS A 34 8.70 14.93 -14.12
C LYS A 34 10.01 14.17 -14.17
N ASN A 35 10.19 13.37 -15.23
CA ASN A 35 11.34 12.48 -15.45
C ASN A 35 11.47 11.32 -14.43
N LYS A 36 10.42 11.08 -13.62
CA LYS A 36 10.33 9.91 -12.74
C LYS A 36 9.49 8.82 -13.40
N VAL A 37 9.82 7.56 -13.10
CA VAL A 37 9.10 6.39 -13.59
C VAL A 37 8.41 5.69 -12.42
N VAL A 38 7.09 5.52 -12.56
CA VAL A 38 6.23 4.89 -11.57
C VAL A 38 5.63 3.62 -12.18
N LEU A 39 5.97 2.47 -11.60
CA LEU A 39 5.32 1.20 -11.90
C LEU A 39 4.20 0.95 -10.91
N ILE A 40 3.03 0.54 -11.40
CA ILE A 40 1.84 0.24 -10.59
C ILE A 40 1.33 -1.15 -10.95
N SER A 41 1.51 -2.12 -10.05
CA SER A 41 0.79 -3.41 -10.15
C SER A 41 -0.59 -3.28 -9.52
N GLY A 42 -1.61 -3.89 -10.12
CA GLY A 42 -3.00 -3.66 -9.71
C GLY A 42 -3.55 -2.33 -10.24
N ALA A 43 -2.95 -1.77 -11.30
CA ALA A 43 -3.31 -0.46 -11.84
C ALA A 43 -4.77 -0.35 -12.28
N ALA A 44 -5.38 -1.47 -12.67
CA ALA A 44 -6.79 -1.50 -13.10
C ALA A 44 -7.80 -1.49 -11.94
N GLY A 45 -7.35 -1.70 -10.70
CA GLY A 45 -8.19 -1.60 -9.50
C GLY A 45 -8.52 -0.15 -9.15
N ARG A 46 -9.51 0.07 -8.29
CA ARG A 46 -10.03 1.42 -7.95
C ARG A 46 -8.93 2.38 -7.51
N LEU A 47 -8.14 2.00 -6.49
CA LEU A 47 -7.00 2.78 -6.03
C LEU A 47 -5.92 2.93 -7.10
N GLY A 48 -5.64 1.86 -7.85
CA GLY A 48 -4.64 1.87 -8.91
C GLY A 48 -4.95 2.88 -10.02
N ARG A 49 -6.22 3.02 -10.41
CA ARG A 49 -6.67 4.00 -11.42
C ARG A 49 -6.47 5.44 -10.95
N THR A 50 -6.94 5.76 -9.75
CA THR A 50 -6.79 7.09 -9.16
C THR A 50 -5.32 7.44 -8.96
N THR A 51 -4.53 6.51 -8.44
CA THR A 51 -3.08 6.67 -8.24
C THR A 51 -2.37 6.91 -9.57
N ALA A 52 -2.64 6.11 -10.60
CA ALA A 52 -2.06 6.28 -11.93
C ALA A 52 -2.39 7.67 -12.51
N LEU A 53 -3.65 8.09 -12.43
CA LEU A 53 -4.07 9.41 -12.91
C LEU A 53 -3.35 10.54 -12.17
N PHE A 54 -3.21 10.45 -10.85
CA PHE A 54 -2.53 11.49 -10.07
C PHE A 54 -1.03 11.56 -10.40
N TYR A 55 -0.32 10.42 -10.51
CA TYR A 55 1.08 10.45 -10.94
C TYR A 55 1.26 10.98 -12.37
N ALA A 56 0.35 10.67 -13.30
CA ALA A 56 0.37 11.29 -14.63
C ALA A 56 0.19 12.81 -14.54
N ARG A 57 -0.75 13.30 -13.74
CA ARG A 57 -0.96 14.74 -13.49
C ARG A 57 0.24 15.39 -12.80
N CYS A 58 1.04 14.63 -12.06
CA CYS A 58 2.31 15.06 -11.48
C CYS A 58 3.50 14.99 -12.45
N GLY A 59 3.31 14.54 -13.70
CA GLY A 59 4.32 14.51 -14.75
C GLY A 59 5.15 13.22 -14.84
N ALA A 60 4.78 12.16 -14.11
CA ALA A 60 5.48 10.88 -14.15
C ALA A 60 5.27 10.13 -15.47
N SER A 61 6.27 9.34 -15.86
CA SER A 61 6.07 8.24 -16.82
C SER A 61 5.53 7.01 -16.09
N LEU A 62 4.54 6.34 -16.66
CA LEU A 62 3.80 5.27 -15.99
C LEU A 62 4.02 3.92 -16.66
N SER A 63 4.23 2.89 -15.84
CA SER A 63 4.13 1.49 -16.21
C SER A 63 2.99 0.81 -15.46
N LEU A 64 1.93 0.46 -16.18
CA LEU A 64 0.68 -0.03 -15.59
C LEU A 64 0.54 -1.54 -15.80
N LEU A 65 0.47 -2.29 -14.70
CA LEU A 65 0.37 -3.74 -14.68
C LEU A 65 -1.01 -4.16 -14.13
N SER A 66 -1.67 -5.06 -14.86
CA SER A 66 -2.91 -5.74 -14.45
C SER A 66 -3.11 -7.00 -15.30
N ASN A 67 -3.89 -7.96 -14.82
CA ASN A 67 -4.24 -9.16 -15.57
C ASN A 67 -5.22 -8.90 -16.73
N SER A 68 -5.85 -7.71 -16.78
CA SER A 68 -6.82 -7.31 -17.80
C SER A 68 -6.26 -6.23 -18.73
N ILE A 69 -5.92 -6.62 -19.96
CA ILE A 69 -5.41 -5.67 -20.96
C ILE A 69 -6.49 -4.66 -21.38
N GLN A 70 -7.75 -5.06 -21.39
CA GLN A 70 -8.88 -4.19 -21.73
C GLN A 70 -9.03 -3.06 -20.70
N GLN A 71 -8.96 -3.38 -19.41
CA GLN A 71 -9.01 -2.36 -18.36
C GLN A 71 -7.79 -1.43 -18.39
N LEU A 72 -6.60 -1.96 -18.69
CA LEU A 72 -5.39 -1.15 -18.87
C LEU A 72 -5.52 -0.18 -20.05
N SER A 73 -6.05 -0.64 -21.19
CA SER A 73 -6.30 0.22 -22.35
C SER A 73 -7.30 1.33 -22.02
N GLY A 74 -8.39 1.01 -21.31
CA GLY A 74 -9.35 2.01 -20.85
C GLY A 74 -8.73 3.05 -19.91
N LEU A 75 -7.94 2.60 -18.92
CA LEU A 75 -7.22 3.50 -18.01
C LEU A 75 -6.23 4.39 -18.75
N LYS A 76 -5.47 3.84 -19.70
CA LYS A 76 -4.54 4.63 -20.53
C LYS A 76 -5.28 5.72 -21.32
N SER A 77 -6.44 5.41 -21.90
CA SER A 77 -7.25 6.41 -22.61
C SER A 77 -7.72 7.52 -21.68
N ILE A 78 -8.22 7.19 -20.49
CA ILE A 78 -8.64 8.19 -19.47
C ILE A 78 -7.47 9.10 -19.08
N ILE A 79 -6.28 8.52 -18.85
CA ILE A 79 -5.09 9.29 -18.50
C ILE A 79 -4.72 10.26 -19.63
N LEU A 80 -4.75 9.81 -20.89
CA LEU A 80 -4.41 10.65 -22.05
C LEU A 80 -5.44 11.74 -22.33
N GLU A 81 -6.71 11.54 -21.96
CA GLU A 81 -7.75 12.56 -22.03
C GLU A 81 -7.49 13.68 -21.01
N VAL A 82 -7.16 13.33 -19.76
CA VAL A 82 -6.92 14.31 -18.69
C VAL A 82 -5.54 14.96 -18.80
N VAL A 83 -4.53 14.21 -19.24
CA VAL A 83 -3.14 14.65 -19.37
C VAL A 83 -2.63 14.34 -20.78
N PRO A 84 -2.94 15.21 -21.76
CA PRO A 84 -2.46 15.03 -23.13
C PRO A 84 -0.92 14.95 -23.17
N GLY A 85 -0.41 13.89 -23.80
CA GLY A 85 1.04 13.64 -23.89
C GLY A 85 1.64 12.88 -22.71
N ALA A 86 0.83 12.40 -21.75
CA ALA A 86 1.33 11.50 -20.71
C ALA A 86 2.03 10.26 -21.29
N ASN A 87 3.17 9.89 -20.71
CA ASN A 87 3.94 8.76 -21.16
C ASN A 87 3.51 7.49 -20.40
N VAL A 88 2.70 6.64 -21.04
CA VAL A 88 2.05 5.49 -20.38
C VAL A 88 2.30 4.19 -21.13
N ALA A 89 2.93 3.23 -20.47
CA ALA A 89 3.09 1.86 -20.90
C ALA A 89 2.16 0.92 -20.12
N THR A 90 1.69 -0.14 -20.78
CA THR A 90 0.79 -1.13 -20.18
C THR A 90 1.34 -2.53 -20.40
N PHE A 91 1.30 -3.36 -19.36
CA PHE A 91 1.78 -4.74 -19.38
C PHE A 91 0.73 -5.67 -18.79
N LYS A 92 0.16 -6.56 -19.61
CA LYS A 92 -0.74 -7.60 -19.11
C LYS A 92 0.06 -8.56 -18.22
N THR A 93 -0.22 -8.54 -16.92
CA THR A 93 0.58 -9.24 -15.91
C THR A 93 -0.33 -9.82 -14.82
N ASP A 94 -0.29 -11.15 -14.65
CA ASP A 94 -0.71 -11.80 -13.42
C ASP A 94 0.50 -11.85 -12.48
N VAL A 95 0.38 -11.20 -11.31
CA VAL A 95 1.48 -11.10 -10.33
C VAL A 95 1.92 -12.46 -9.77
N ARG A 96 1.07 -13.48 -9.84
CA ARG A 96 1.42 -14.86 -9.44
C ARG A 96 2.38 -15.52 -10.43
N VAL A 97 2.42 -15.05 -11.67
CA VAL A 97 3.24 -15.62 -12.74
C VAL A 97 4.59 -14.90 -12.82
N VAL A 98 5.60 -15.48 -12.17
CA VAL A 98 6.98 -14.97 -12.05
C VAL A 98 7.51 -14.39 -13.37
N ARG A 99 7.41 -15.14 -14.49
CA ARG A 99 7.93 -14.70 -15.79
C ARG A 99 7.22 -13.48 -16.36
N GLN A 100 5.92 -13.31 -16.10
CA GLN A 100 5.18 -12.13 -16.56
C GLN A 100 5.61 -10.89 -15.77
N VAL A 101 5.79 -11.04 -14.45
CA VAL A 101 6.27 -9.95 -13.58
C VAL A 101 7.69 -9.51 -13.98
N GLN A 102 8.59 -10.47 -14.16
CA GLN A 102 9.95 -10.20 -14.64
C GLN A 102 9.94 -9.44 -15.97
N ALA A 103 9.21 -9.95 -16.98
CA ALA A 103 9.16 -9.33 -18.29
C ALA A 103 8.57 -7.90 -18.26
N ALA A 104 7.57 -7.65 -17.41
CA ALA A 104 6.97 -6.33 -17.27
C ALA A 104 7.94 -5.31 -16.62
N ILE A 105 8.69 -5.73 -15.60
CA ILE A 105 9.66 -4.85 -14.92
C ILE A 105 10.88 -4.60 -15.82
N GLU A 106 11.43 -5.63 -16.46
CA GLU A 106 12.51 -5.48 -17.44
C GLU A 106 12.07 -4.61 -18.63
N GLY A 107 10.85 -4.80 -19.13
CA GLY A 107 10.27 -3.98 -20.18
C GLY A 107 10.08 -2.51 -19.76
N THR A 108 9.74 -2.27 -18.49
CA THR A 108 9.66 -0.92 -17.91
C THR A 108 11.02 -0.24 -17.90
N ALA A 109 12.04 -0.93 -17.38
CA ALA A 109 13.40 -0.41 -17.33
C ALA A 109 13.99 -0.19 -18.73
N ALA A 110 13.73 -1.09 -19.68
CA ALA A 110 14.16 -0.94 -21.07
C ALA A 110 13.48 0.25 -21.77
N LEU A 111 12.19 0.47 -21.53
CA LEU A 111 11.42 1.52 -22.18
C LEU A 111 11.74 2.92 -21.65
N PHE A 112 11.86 3.06 -20.32
CA PHE A 112 12.04 4.36 -19.67
C PHE A 112 13.47 4.62 -19.17
N GLY A 113 14.34 3.61 -19.20
CA GLY A 113 15.73 3.70 -18.76
C GLY A 113 15.95 3.76 -17.24
N ARG A 114 14.87 3.72 -16.44
CA ARG A 114 14.91 3.84 -14.97
C ARG A 114 13.64 3.30 -14.32
N LEU A 115 13.67 3.12 -13.00
CA LEU A 115 12.51 2.87 -12.15
C LEU A 115 12.70 3.61 -10.83
N ASP A 116 11.82 4.56 -10.52
CA ASP A 116 11.93 5.38 -9.30
C ASP A 116 10.95 4.94 -8.22
N MET A 117 9.77 4.48 -8.61
CA MET A 117 8.72 4.04 -7.70
C MET A 117 8.09 2.76 -8.21
N CYS A 118 7.85 1.81 -7.30
CA CYS A 118 7.09 0.61 -7.57
C CYS A 118 5.98 0.47 -6.52
N LEU A 119 4.73 0.59 -6.97
CA LEU A 119 3.52 0.53 -6.16
C LEU A 119 2.86 -0.84 -6.35
N ALA A 120 3.05 -1.72 -5.38
CA ALA A 120 2.49 -3.06 -5.35
C ALA A 120 1.03 -3.04 -4.82
N LEU A 121 0.10 -2.55 -5.63
CA LEU A 121 -1.31 -2.38 -5.27
C LEU A 121 -2.21 -3.58 -5.64
N SER A 122 -1.65 -4.63 -6.25
CA SER A 122 -2.39 -5.86 -6.55
C SER A 122 -2.92 -6.49 -5.25
N SER A 123 -4.21 -6.80 -5.24
CA SER A 123 -4.90 -7.38 -4.10
C SER A 123 -6.01 -8.31 -4.56
N LEU A 124 -6.18 -9.41 -3.83
CA LEU A 124 -7.36 -10.27 -3.84
C LEU A 124 -7.95 -10.26 -2.42
N GLU A 125 -9.18 -9.81 -2.31
CA GLU A 125 -9.99 -9.90 -1.10
C GLU A 125 -11.16 -10.86 -1.37
N PRO A 126 -11.25 -12.00 -0.67
CA PRO A 126 -12.37 -12.90 -0.85
C PRO A 126 -13.62 -12.29 -0.20
N LEU A 127 -14.60 -11.90 -1.03
CA LEU A 127 -15.87 -11.34 -0.54
C LEU A 127 -16.76 -12.35 0.17
N ALA A 128 -16.56 -13.64 -0.09
CA ALA A 128 -17.19 -14.74 0.63
C ALA A 128 -16.24 -15.28 1.70
N ASN A 129 -16.77 -15.61 2.88
CA ASN A 129 -16.07 -16.33 3.95
C ASN A 129 -15.11 -15.51 4.85
N LEU A 130 -15.15 -14.16 4.82
CA LEU A 130 -14.39 -13.32 5.77
C LEU A 130 -14.75 -13.57 7.24
N GLN A 131 -15.87 -14.24 7.51
CA GLN A 131 -16.35 -14.60 8.84
C GLN A 131 -16.33 -16.11 9.14
N SER A 132 -15.81 -16.92 8.23
CA SER A 132 -15.82 -18.38 8.39
C SER A 132 -14.71 -18.85 9.35
N PRO A 133 -15.01 -19.78 10.28
CA PRO A 133 -14.02 -20.54 11.04
C PRO A 133 -12.94 -21.16 10.14
N ILE A 134 -11.73 -21.36 10.67
CA ILE A 134 -10.56 -21.85 9.91
C ILE A 134 -10.76 -23.17 9.17
N ALA A 135 -11.71 -23.99 9.61
CA ALA A 135 -11.98 -25.29 9.02
C ALA A 135 -12.96 -25.25 7.82
N GLU A 136 -13.57 -24.10 7.50
CA GLU A 136 -14.65 -23.99 6.51
C GLU A 136 -14.22 -23.52 5.11
N PRO A 137 -13.36 -22.50 4.93
CA PRO A 137 -12.97 -22.04 3.61
C PRO A 137 -12.30 -23.15 2.78
N ASP A 138 -12.54 -23.15 1.47
CA ASP A 138 -11.80 -24.00 0.54
C ASP A 138 -10.29 -23.69 0.64
N PRO A 139 -9.43 -24.69 0.95
CA PRO A 139 -7.98 -24.48 1.06
C PRO A 139 -7.35 -23.87 -0.20
N TYR A 140 -7.88 -24.13 -1.40
CA TYR A 140 -7.37 -23.55 -2.63
C TYR A 140 -7.71 -22.06 -2.73
N ALA A 141 -8.98 -21.69 -2.49
CA ALA A 141 -9.39 -20.29 -2.43
C ALA A 141 -8.66 -19.51 -1.32
N TRP A 142 -8.38 -20.14 -0.18
CA TRP A 142 -7.57 -19.55 0.88
C TRP A 142 -6.15 -19.26 0.37
N TRP A 143 -5.50 -20.23 -0.27
CA TRP A 143 -4.15 -20.04 -0.81
C TRP A 143 -4.10 -19.06 -1.97
N ASP A 144 -5.13 -18.94 -2.81
CA ASP A 144 -5.19 -17.96 -3.89
C ASP A 144 -4.99 -16.51 -3.39
N VAL A 145 -5.48 -16.22 -2.19
CA VAL A 145 -5.27 -14.92 -1.53
C VAL A 145 -3.81 -14.73 -1.16
N LEU A 146 -3.15 -15.74 -0.61
CA LEU A 146 -1.73 -15.69 -0.24
C LEU A 146 -0.83 -15.64 -1.49
N GLU A 147 -1.15 -16.43 -2.51
CA GLU A 147 -0.47 -16.42 -3.81
C GLU A 147 -0.55 -15.05 -4.47
N THR A 148 -1.71 -14.39 -4.42
CA THR A 148 -1.88 -13.06 -5.00
C THR A 148 -1.23 -11.97 -4.15
N ASN A 149 -1.56 -11.93 -2.86
CA ASN A 149 -1.21 -10.80 -1.99
C ASN A 149 0.20 -10.90 -1.43
N VAL A 150 0.74 -12.10 -1.19
CA VAL A 150 2.08 -12.28 -0.65
C VAL A 150 3.07 -12.65 -1.75
N ARG A 151 2.86 -13.79 -2.43
CA ARG A 151 3.79 -14.22 -3.48
C ARG A 151 3.80 -13.25 -4.65
N GLY A 152 2.63 -12.73 -5.05
CA GLY A 152 2.54 -11.75 -6.12
C GLY A 152 3.31 -10.46 -5.82
N VAL A 153 3.15 -9.91 -4.62
CA VAL A 153 3.89 -8.72 -4.17
C VAL A 153 5.38 -9.01 -4.03
N TYR A 154 5.75 -10.19 -3.52
CA TYR A 154 7.15 -10.62 -3.47
C TYR A 154 7.79 -10.69 -4.87
N ASN A 155 7.09 -11.25 -5.86
CA ASN A 155 7.60 -11.28 -7.23
C ASN A 155 7.87 -9.86 -7.76
N VAL A 156 6.94 -8.92 -7.49
CA VAL A 156 7.09 -7.51 -7.89
C VAL A 156 8.27 -6.86 -7.16
N ALA A 157 8.41 -7.08 -5.85
CA ALA A 157 9.55 -6.64 -5.08
C ALA A 157 10.87 -7.18 -5.67
N HIS A 158 10.99 -8.50 -5.77
CA HIS A 158 12.19 -9.21 -6.19
C HIS A 158 12.80 -8.63 -7.48
N PHE A 159 11.99 -8.45 -8.53
CA PHE A 159 12.48 -7.95 -9.82
C PHE A 159 12.63 -6.43 -9.87
N SER A 160 11.92 -5.65 -9.04
CA SER A 160 12.02 -4.19 -9.03
C SER A 160 13.18 -3.66 -8.18
N MET A 161 13.56 -4.37 -7.10
CA MET A 161 14.60 -3.92 -6.16
C MET A 161 15.89 -3.45 -6.83
N PRO A 162 16.51 -4.16 -7.80
CA PRO A 162 17.76 -3.72 -8.41
C PRO A 162 17.66 -2.34 -9.09
N TYR A 163 16.52 -2.05 -9.72
CA TYR A 163 16.30 -0.77 -10.41
C TYR A 163 15.96 0.36 -9.43
N LEU A 164 15.22 0.05 -8.36
CA LEU A 164 14.92 1.00 -7.29
C LEU A 164 16.20 1.36 -6.52
N GLU A 165 17.07 0.39 -6.22
CA GLU A 165 18.34 0.61 -5.53
C GLU A 165 19.25 1.56 -6.32
N GLN A 166 19.28 1.44 -7.64
CA GLN A 166 20.04 2.33 -8.53
C GLN A 166 19.54 3.78 -8.50
N ASN A 167 18.25 3.99 -8.20
CA ASN A 167 17.60 5.30 -8.23
C ASN A 167 17.27 5.85 -6.84
N GLU A 168 17.67 5.15 -5.76
CA GLU A 168 17.28 5.45 -4.37
C GLU A 168 15.75 5.60 -4.27
N GLY A 169 15.05 4.65 -4.88
CA GLY A 169 13.63 4.71 -5.18
C GLY A 169 12.71 4.29 -4.03
N TYR A 170 11.44 4.13 -4.37
CA TYR A 170 10.36 3.85 -3.42
C TYR A 170 9.68 2.51 -3.73
N PHE A 171 9.38 1.74 -2.69
CA PHE A 171 8.57 0.52 -2.79
C PHE A 171 7.38 0.59 -1.84
N LEU A 172 6.17 0.55 -2.37
CA LEU A 172 4.95 0.65 -1.55
C LEU A 172 4.09 -0.59 -1.71
N MET A 173 3.57 -1.08 -0.60
CA MET A 173 2.67 -2.22 -0.56
C MET A 173 1.40 -1.89 0.22
N MET A 174 0.33 -2.62 -0.08
CA MET A 174 -0.92 -2.45 0.66
C MET A 174 -0.97 -3.34 1.90
N SER A 175 -1.17 -2.72 3.06
CA SER A 175 -1.56 -3.38 4.30
C SER A 175 -3.01 -3.04 4.63
N SER A 176 -3.46 -3.37 5.84
CA SER A 176 -4.82 -3.13 6.32
C SER A 176 -4.80 -3.00 7.84
N PRO A 177 -5.75 -2.29 8.48
CA PRO A 177 -5.90 -2.32 9.94
C PRO A 177 -6.22 -3.74 10.43
N PHE A 178 -6.78 -4.58 9.54
CA PHE A 178 -7.00 -6.00 9.80
C PHE A 178 -5.70 -6.82 9.89
N ALA A 179 -4.53 -6.22 9.65
CA ALA A 179 -3.23 -6.84 9.95
C ALA A 179 -2.86 -6.74 11.45
N SER A 180 -3.31 -5.69 12.14
CA SER A 180 -3.02 -5.46 13.56
C SER A 180 -4.16 -5.83 14.50
N GLN A 181 -5.38 -6.02 13.97
CA GLN A 181 -6.57 -6.42 14.72
C GLN A 181 -6.98 -7.87 14.39
N LEU A 182 -7.07 -8.71 15.42
CA LEU A 182 -7.57 -10.09 15.28
C LEU A 182 -9.10 -10.10 15.25
N PHE A 183 -9.67 -10.57 14.13
CA PHE A 183 -11.10 -10.88 14.03
C PHE A 183 -11.34 -12.38 14.26
N PRO A 184 -12.50 -12.79 14.79
CA PRO A 184 -12.84 -14.19 15.06
C PRO A 184 -13.13 -15.03 13.79
N ALA A 185 -12.32 -14.87 12.74
CA ALA A 185 -12.46 -15.57 11.46
C ALA A 185 -11.10 -15.88 10.84
N ALA A 186 -11.03 -16.94 10.05
CA ALA A 186 -9.81 -17.32 9.34
C ALA A 186 -9.65 -16.48 8.08
N CYS A 187 -9.21 -15.24 8.27
CA CYS A 187 -9.08 -14.28 7.21
C CYS A 187 -7.71 -14.44 6.51
N PRO A 188 -7.59 -15.14 5.36
CA PRO A 188 -6.34 -15.19 4.59
C PRO A 188 -5.88 -13.78 4.19
N PHE A 189 -6.82 -12.86 4.04
CA PHE A 189 -6.52 -11.46 3.75
C PHE A 189 -5.73 -10.82 4.90
N SER A 190 -6.19 -10.90 6.15
CA SER A 190 -5.44 -10.40 7.32
C SER A 190 -4.04 -11.00 7.41
N VAL A 191 -3.91 -12.34 7.25
CA VAL A 191 -2.60 -13.02 7.24
C VAL A 191 -1.70 -12.46 6.15
N SER A 192 -2.24 -12.25 4.95
CA SER A 192 -1.48 -11.68 3.84
C SER A 192 -0.98 -10.26 4.12
N ARG A 193 -1.78 -9.40 4.76
CA ARG A 193 -1.41 -8.01 5.08
C ARG A 193 -0.39 -7.93 6.23
N ASP A 194 -0.49 -8.83 7.20
CA ASP A 194 0.52 -9.02 8.24
C ASP A 194 1.89 -9.43 7.64
N ALA A 195 1.88 -10.41 6.75
CA ALA A 195 3.08 -10.87 6.05
C ALA A 195 3.76 -9.73 5.25
N LEU A 196 2.98 -8.87 4.60
CA LEU A 196 3.51 -7.70 3.89
C LEU A 196 4.13 -6.68 4.86
N SER A 197 3.53 -6.44 6.01
CA SER A 197 4.09 -5.51 7.00
C SER A 197 5.47 -5.97 7.48
N ARG A 198 5.67 -7.29 7.69
CA ARG A 198 7.00 -7.82 7.98
C ARG A 198 7.94 -7.77 6.77
N MET A 199 7.44 -8.02 5.55
CA MET A 199 8.25 -7.87 4.32
C MET A 199 8.80 -6.45 4.17
N ASN A 200 8.01 -5.44 4.53
CA ASN A 200 8.41 -4.04 4.49
C ASN A 200 9.63 -3.76 5.38
N GLU A 201 9.61 -4.27 6.61
CA GLU A 201 10.72 -4.15 7.55
C GLU A 201 12.01 -4.76 6.98
N TYR A 202 11.91 -5.94 6.34
CA TYR A 202 13.06 -6.57 5.69
C TYR A 202 13.58 -5.77 4.49
N ILE A 203 12.70 -5.17 3.69
CA ILE A 203 13.13 -4.31 2.57
C ILE A 203 13.89 -3.10 3.13
N ALA A 204 13.29 -2.36 4.07
CA ALA A 204 13.93 -1.18 4.66
C ALA A 204 15.28 -1.50 5.34
N GLN A 205 15.40 -2.66 5.99
CA GLN A 205 16.63 -3.09 6.65
C GLN A 205 17.72 -3.51 5.66
N ASN A 206 17.37 -4.27 4.62
CA ASN A 206 18.35 -4.84 3.68
C ASN A 206 18.67 -3.92 2.50
N HIS A 207 17.78 -2.96 2.21
CA HIS A 207 17.89 -2.00 1.11
C HIS A 207 17.69 -0.56 1.62
N PRO A 208 18.60 -0.01 2.46
CA PRO A 208 18.39 1.27 3.13
C PRO A 208 18.29 2.50 2.19
N LYS A 209 18.76 2.35 0.94
CA LYS A 209 18.58 3.36 -0.12
C LYS A 209 17.17 3.38 -0.69
N ILE A 210 16.43 2.28 -0.57
CA ILE A 210 15.04 2.18 -0.98
C ILE A 210 14.17 2.60 0.21
N LYS A 211 13.23 3.51 -0.03
CA LYS A 211 12.21 3.88 0.96
C LYS A 211 11.01 2.99 0.77
N SER A 212 10.65 2.23 1.80
CA SER A 212 9.58 1.24 1.70
C SER A 212 8.48 1.47 2.72
N PHE A 213 7.23 1.30 2.30
CA PHE A 213 6.06 1.55 3.14
C PHE A 213 5.01 0.46 2.97
N THR A 214 4.34 0.15 4.06
CA THR A 214 3.03 -0.50 4.03
C THR A 214 1.96 0.52 4.30
N VAL A 215 0.98 0.62 3.41
CA VAL A 215 -0.11 1.59 3.53
C VAL A 215 -1.42 0.87 3.72
N ASN A 216 -2.16 1.20 4.77
CA ASN A 216 -3.61 0.95 4.80
C ASN A 216 -4.29 2.00 3.91
N PRO A 217 -5.05 1.59 2.87
CA PRO A 217 -5.71 2.56 1.99
C PRO A 217 -6.90 3.27 2.60
N GLY A 218 -7.32 2.87 3.81
CA GLY A 218 -8.63 3.23 4.33
C GLY A 218 -9.71 2.24 3.87
N PHE A 219 -10.95 2.51 4.27
CA PHE A 219 -12.12 1.72 3.93
C PHE A 219 -12.67 2.15 2.56
N LEU A 220 -12.09 1.59 1.51
CA LEU A 220 -12.51 1.85 0.14
C LEU A 220 -13.76 1.03 -0.23
N GLN A 221 -14.85 1.68 -0.65
CA GLN A 221 -16.04 0.98 -1.16
C GLN A 221 -15.72 0.19 -2.45
N GLU A 222 -15.96 -1.11 -2.48
CA GLU A 222 -15.80 -1.87 -3.72
C GLU A 222 -16.99 -1.69 -4.66
N ASP A 223 -16.74 -1.78 -5.98
CA ASP A 223 -17.74 -1.55 -7.04
C ASP A 223 -18.92 -2.55 -7.01
N ASN A 224 -18.90 -3.57 -6.14
CA ASN A 224 -19.91 -4.65 -6.07
C ASN A 224 -20.20 -5.22 -4.67
N THR A 225 -19.84 -4.54 -3.57
CA THR A 225 -20.10 -5.08 -2.23
C THR A 225 -21.38 -4.54 -1.59
N GLU A 226 -22.41 -5.41 -1.48
CA GLU A 226 -23.52 -5.28 -0.52
C GLU A 226 -23.05 -5.23 0.95
N TYR A 227 -21.77 -5.50 1.20
CA TYR A 227 -21.12 -5.53 2.52
C TYR A 227 -21.22 -4.19 3.27
N SER A 228 -21.22 -3.05 2.56
CA SER A 228 -21.36 -1.71 3.16
C SER A 228 -22.72 -1.49 3.85
N VAL A 229 -23.72 -2.33 3.56
CA VAL A 229 -25.06 -2.24 4.14
C VAL A 229 -25.17 -3.02 5.47
N GLN A 230 -24.34 -4.04 5.70
CA GLN A 230 -24.43 -4.88 6.91
C GLN A 230 -23.68 -4.34 8.13
N THR A 231 -22.65 -3.50 7.95
CA THR A 231 -21.87 -2.94 9.06
C THR A 231 -22.40 -1.58 9.57
N GLY A 232 -23.38 -0.98 8.89
CA GLY A 232 -23.98 0.31 9.31
C GLY A 232 -23.07 1.53 9.17
N SER A 233 -21.89 1.41 8.54
CA SER A 233 -20.84 2.43 8.52
C SER A 233 -20.76 3.22 7.20
N ARG A 234 -21.87 3.81 6.74
CA ARG A 234 -21.81 4.72 5.58
C ARG A 234 -20.95 5.97 5.84
N ASP A 235 -20.78 6.36 7.11
CA ASP A 235 -19.95 7.48 7.55
C ASP A 235 -18.45 7.13 7.68
N SER A 236 -18.01 5.96 7.18
CA SER A 236 -16.61 5.48 7.32
C SER A 236 -15.99 5.04 5.99
N ILE A 237 -16.53 5.49 4.85
CA ILE A 237 -15.97 5.18 3.53
C ILE A 237 -14.95 6.25 3.16
N ASP A 238 -13.72 5.83 2.86
CA ASP A 238 -12.65 6.70 2.42
C ASP A 238 -12.66 6.89 0.90
N GLU A 239 -12.39 8.12 0.45
CA GLU A 239 -12.18 8.44 -0.96
C GLU A 239 -10.88 7.79 -1.46
N ALA A 240 -10.89 7.24 -2.69
CA ALA A 240 -9.67 6.68 -3.29
C ALA A 240 -8.59 7.76 -3.50
N GLU A 241 -9.03 9.01 -3.69
CA GLU A 241 -8.25 10.22 -3.83
C GLU A 241 -7.40 10.48 -2.59
N LEU A 242 -7.93 10.26 -1.39
CA LEU A 242 -7.18 10.40 -0.14
C LEU A 242 -5.99 9.43 -0.09
N SER A 243 -6.23 8.16 -0.41
CA SER A 243 -5.18 7.15 -0.42
C SER A 243 -4.14 7.40 -1.51
N ALA A 244 -4.58 7.75 -2.73
CA ALA A 244 -3.68 8.12 -3.82
C ALA A 244 -2.84 9.36 -3.50
N ALA A 245 -3.42 10.37 -2.85
CA ALA A 245 -2.71 11.56 -2.41
C ALA A 245 -1.69 11.26 -1.30
N THR A 246 -2.05 10.39 -0.36
CA THR A 246 -1.13 9.90 0.67
C THR A 246 0.07 9.17 0.07
N ILE A 247 -0.15 8.31 -0.93
CA ILE A 247 0.92 7.61 -1.64
C ILE A 247 1.90 8.61 -2.31
N ILE A 248 1.37 9.67 -2.92
CA ILE A 248 2.20 10.74 -3.51
C ILE A 248 3.00 11.49 -2.44
N ARG A 249 2.41 11.76 -1.27
CA ARG A 249 3.13 12.36 -0.15
C ARG A 249 4.26 11.46 0.34
N LEU A 250 3.99 10.17 0.58
CA LEU A 250 5.00 9.21 1.05
C LEU A 250 6.16 9.03 0.08
N THR A 251 5.93 9.24 -1.22
CA THR A 251 6.96 9.14 -2.27
C THR A 251 7.62 10.47 -2.64
N SER A 252 7.31 11.54 -1.90
CA SER A 252 7.85 12.89 -2.15
C SER A 252 9.20 13.17 -1.49
N GLY A 253 9.63 12.29 -0.56
CA GLY A 253 10.80 12.48 0.29
C GLY A 253 10.51 13.15 1.64
N LYS A 254 9.31 13.73 1.84
CA LYS A 254 8.94 14.41 3.11
C LYS A 254 8.92 13.43 4.29
N ASP A 255 8.37 12.23 4.05
CA ASP A 255 8.07 11.25 5.11
C ASP A 255 9.00 10.03 5.09
N ASP A 256 10.23 10.16 4.55
CA ASP A 256 11.22 9.08 4.49
C ASP A 256 11.56 8.47 5.86
N TRP A 257 11.33 9.22 6.93
CA TRP A 257 11.49 8.76 8.32
C TRP A 257 10.49 7.65 8.70
N LEU A 258 9.41 7.49 7.93
CA LEU A 258 8.45 6.39 8.05
C LEU A 258 8.87 5.13 7.29
N SER A 259 10.04 5.10 6.63
CA SER A 259 10.48 3.91 5.90
C SER A 259 10.54 2.67 6.80
N GLY A 260 10.08 1.54 6.27
CA GLY A 260 9.93 0.27 6.99
C GLY A 260 8.69 0.19 7.89
N ARG A 261 7.81 1.20 7.89
CA ARG A 261 6.66 1.29 8.82
C ARG A 261 5.30 1.15 8.13
N PHE A 262 4.31 0.85 8.95
CA PHE A 262 2.89 0.92 8.62
C PHE A 262 2.41 2.37 8.69
N VAL A 263 1.62 2.78 7.69
CA VAL A 263 0.99 4.09 7.61
C VAL A 263 -0.47 3.90 7.21
N SER A 264 -1.39 4.61 7.86
CA SER A 264 -2.78 4.67 7.43
C SER A 264 -3.04 5.91 6.59
N ALA A 265 -3.69 5.76 5.43
CA ALA A 265 -4.02 6.87 4.55
C ALA A 265 -5.00 7.88 5.16
N ASN A 266 -5.82 7.44 6.10
CA ASN A 266 -6.77 8.30 6.81
C ASN A 266 -6.17 9.03 8.02
N TRP A 267 -4.88 8.85 8.33
CA TRP A 267 -4.23 9.63 9.38
C TRP A 267 -3.88 11.03 8.90
N ASP A 268 -4.05 12.02 9.78
CA ASP A 268 -3.39 13.31 9.60
C ASP A 268 -1.88 13.16 9.75
N LEU A 269 -1.19 13.08 8.62
CA LEU A 269 0.25 12.93 8.55
C LEU A 269 1.04 14.17 9.00
N ASP A 270 0.42 15.37 9.04
CA ASP A 270 1.09 16.55 9.61
C ASP A 270 1.05 16.49 11.14
N GLU A 271 -0.07 16.07 11.73
CA GLU A 271 -0.14 15.79 13.18
C GLU A 271 0.77 14.62 13.59
N LEU A 272 0.83 13.55 12.79
CA LEU A 272 1.75 12.43 13.01
C LEU A 272 3.21 12.92 13.04
N GLU A 273 3.61 13.74 12.07
CA GLU A 273 4.95 14.30 12.03
C GLU A 273 5.22 15.21 13.23
N LEU A 274 4.30 16.12 13.56
CA LEU A 274 4.50 17.12 14.60
C LEU A 274 4.49 16.54 16.02
N ALA A 275 3.55 15.63 16.31
CA ALA A 275 3.29 15.15 17.67
C ALA A 275 3.96 13.80 17.97
N TRP A 276 4.21 12.96 16.96
CA TRP A 276 4.54 11.56 17.18
C TRP A 276 5.90 11.11 16.61
N LYS A 277 6.49 11.85 15.65
CA LYS A 277 7.73 11.45 14.96
C LYS A 277 8.86 11.05 15.91
N ASP A 278 9.18 11.89 16.89
CA ASP A 278 10.27 11.59 17.84
C ASP A 278 9.98 10.33 18.66
N LEU A 279 8.72 10.11 19.05
CA LEU A 279 8.32 8.92 19.80
C LEU A 279 8.37 7.67 18.93
N VAL A 280 7.88 7.75 17.69
CA VAL A 280 7.89 6.65 16.71
C VAL A 280 9.32 6.22 16.40
N LEU A 281 10.23 7.17 16.23
CA LEU A 281 11.65 6.87 15.98
C LEU A 281 12.32 6.31 17.23
N LYS A 282 12.11 6.92 18.40
CA LYS A 282 12.75 6.49 19.66
C LYS A 282 12.31 5.10 20.11
N GLN A 283 11.04 4.76 19.91
CA GLN A 283 10.47 3.48 20.33
C GLN A 283 10.46 2.43 19.23
N ASP A 284 10.91 2.77 18.03
CA ASP A 284 10.77 1.92 16.84
C ASP A 284 9.33 1.43 16.67
N ALA A 285 8.37 2.36 16.69
CA ALA A 285 6.94 2.08 16.61
C ALA A 285 6.46 1.95 15.14
N LEU A 286 5.18 1.59 14.96
CA LEU A 286 4.52 1.38 13.66
C LEU A 286 5.12 0.22 12.83
N VAL A 287 5.65 -0.78 13.51
CA VAL A 287 6.25 -2.01 12.97
C VAL A 287 5.70 -3.22 13.72
N HIS A 288 5.82 -4.43 13.17
CA HIS A 288 5.23 -5.60 13.80
C HIS A 288 6.14 -6.15 14.90
N ARG A 289 5.65 -6.14 16.15
CA ARG A 289 6.37 -6.64 17.33
C ARG A 289 5.49 -7.58 18.13
N LEU A 290 6.11 -8.60 18.73
CA LEU A 290 5.45 -9.38 19.76
C LEU A 290 5.38 -8.53 21.03
N LEU A 291 4.19 -8.39 21.61
CA LEU A 291 4.02 -7.75 22.92
C LEU A 291 4.62 -8.67 23.99
N LEU A 292 5.79 -8.29 24.52
CA LEU A 292 6.41 -9.01 25.63
C LEU A 292 5.99 -8.35 26.95
N PRO A 293 5.55 -9.12 27.95
CA PRO A 293 5.26 -8.56 29.27
C PRO A 293 6.54 -8.02 29.89
N VAL A 294 6.47 -6.80 30.45
CA VAL A 294 7.58 -6.26 31.23
C VAL A 294 7.68 -7.06 32.52
N ARG A 295 8.82 -7.75 32.73
CA ARG A 295 9.07 -8.46 33.98
C ARG A 295 9.09 -7.41 35.11
N PRO A 296 8.27 -7.55 36.16
CA PRO A 296 8.36 -6.67 37.32
C PRO A 296 9.78 -6.73 37.88
N PRO A 297 10.35 -5.60 38.37
CA PRO A 297 11.65 -5.63 39.01
C PRO A 297 11.66 -6.69 40.13
N ILE A 298 12.71 -7.52 40.15
CA ILE A 298 12.86 -8.60 41.13
C ILE A 298 13.14 -7.97 42.50
N GLY A 299 12.07 -7.64 43.23
CA GLY A 299 12.00 -7.50 44.69
C GLY A 299 12.62 -6.26 45.33
N SER A 300 11.81 -5.57 46.14
CA SER A 300 12.20 -5.37 47.54
C SER A 300 11.14 -6.05 48.42
N LYS A 301 11.37 -7.35 48.71
CA LYS A 301 10.78 -7.93 49.92
C LYS A 301 11.41 -7.19 51.10
N LYS A 302 10.63 -6.37 51.80
CA LYS A 302 10.83 -6.10 53.22
C LYS A 302 9.75 -6.86 53.97
#